data_AF-D7GPC7-F1
#
_entry.id   AF-D7GPC7-F1
#
_cell.length_a   1.000
_cell.length_b   1.000
_cell.length_c   1.000
_cell.angle_alpha   90.00
_cell.angle_beta   90.00
_cell.angle_gamma   90.00
#
_symmetry.space_group_name_H-M   'P 1'
#
loop_
_entity.id
_entity.type
_entity.pdbx_description
1 polymer ?
#
loop_
_entity_poly.entity_id
_entity_poly.type
_entity_poly.pdbx_seq_one_letter_code
_entity_poly.pdbx_strand_id
1 'polypeptide(L)'
;MVKGFIFFRDGKIPFVIENYRMELFTDDSLLDDFCKEYNFKENYILHGQCFDIGIRGRKATFLVENSMGSTCYLRCYIINMFDKDEEYDSIGLQSPSLDEVFRYEYEYIDMVRAGINLAVEPKIVYKVPFGMNDQKYELEFRIGHDNRLGLLEDLDRKGELILPLHTNEIQECYDITNVLHRLAMFMTSNAEVPFKRITLYRQGLKAGWFYCSLISEDIVGGHGGFFHEFDVMKYIPKILNNIALDSGNKITQSIPLGHLGDFNSMYTPQRFVEQVMAFEFLFDKLDRKNAQNPKFPLKKELECMFNEFPQLLSRTKIPAEMISDQIKEIRRTIAHGYAYYYDFKNDSNTKCLMIFLDKLIKCMSLKWIGFSNNDISNYILF
;
A
#
# COMPACT_ATOMS: atom_id res chain seq x y z
N MET A 1 4.15 -22.79 -1.87
CA MET A 1 3.25 -23.38 -2.90
C MET A 1 2.00 -23.91 -2.21
N VAL A 2 0.82 -23.39 -2.55
CA VAL A 2 -0.48 -23.83 -2.00
C VAL A 2 -1.17 -24.73 -3.00
N LYS A 3 -1.87 -25.78 -2.54
CA LYS A 3 -2.54 -26.75 -3.42
C LYS A 3 -3.96 -27.01 -2.96
N GLY A 4 -4.83 -27.41 -3.88
CA GLY A 4 -6.17 -27.82 -3.51
C GLY A 4 -7.11 -28.01 -4.68
N PHE A 5 -8.40 -27.74 -4.44
CA PHE A 5 -9.42 -27.80 -5.49
C PHE A 5 -10.30 -26.56 -5.45
N ILE A 6 -10.68 -26.05 -6.62
CA ILE A 6 -11.82 -25.13 -6.74
C ILE A 6 -13.09 -25.93 -7.01
N PHE A 7 -14.22 -25.40 -6.55
CA PHE A 7 -15.54 -25.92 -6.85
C PHE A 7 -16.07 -25.22 -8.10
N PHE A 8 -16.38 -25.99 -9.14
CA PHE A 8 -16.97 -25.46 -10.37
C PHE A 8 -18.07 -26.41 -10.86
N ARG A 9 -19.29 -25.86 -10.97
CA ARG A 9 -20.53 -26.65 -11.17
C ARG A 9 -20.60 -27.75 -10.11
N ASP A 10 -20.85 -29.00 -10.49
CA ASP A 10 -20.89 -30.15 -9.59
C ASP A 10 -19.51 -30.84 -9.43
N GLY A 11 -18.45 -30.26 -10.02
CA GLY A 11 -17.12 -30.85 -10.07
C GLY A 11 -16.08 -30.12 -9.21
N LYS A 12 -14.90 -30.76 -9.11
CA LYS A 12 -13.72 -30.22 -8.42
C LYS A 12 -12.57 -30.14 -9.41
N ILE A 13 -11.95 -28.98 -9.54
CA ILE A 13 -10.77 -28.79 -10.41
C ILE A 13 -9.54 -28.62 -9.51
N PRO A 14 -8.56 -29.54 -9.58
CA PRO A 14 -7.29 -29.41 -8.88
C PRO A 14 -6.53 -28.14 -9.26
N PHE A 15 -5.79 -27.57 -8.31
CA PHE A 15 -4.93 -26.42 -8.56
C PHE A 15 -3.62 -26.45 -7.79
N VAL A 16 -2.66 -25.66 -8.30
CA VAL A 16 -1.43 -25.25 -7.60
C VAL A 16 -1.32 -23.72 -7.69
N ILE A 17 -0.97 -23.07 -6.58
CA ILE A 17 -0.68 -21.63 -6.53
C ILE A 17 0.80 -21.39 -6.28
N GLU A 18 1.39 -20.60 -7.17
CA GLU A 18 2.73 -20.04 -7.07
C GLU A 18 2.72 -18.58 -7.52
N ASN A 19 3.28 -17.68 -6.71
CA ASN A 19 3.34 -16.23 -7.00
C ASN A 19 1.98 -15.64 -7.44
N TYR A 20 0.90 -16.01 -6.74
CA TYR A 20 -0.48 -15.59 -7.03
C TYR A 20 -0.99 -15.98 -8.42
N ARG A 21 -0.34 -16.94 -9.08
CA ARG A 21 -0.83 -17.63 -10.28
C ARG A 21 -1.36 -18.98 -9.87
N MET A 22 -2.65 -19.20 -10.10
CA MET A 22 -3.32 -20.47 -9.82
C MET A 22 -3.45 -21.25 -11.12
N GLU A 23 -2.66 -22.31 -11.26
CA GLU A 23 -2.73 -23.22 -12.38
C GLU A 23 -3.74 -24.32 -12.09
N LEU A 24 -4.74 -24.44 -12.96
CA LEU A 24 -5.78 -25.46 -12.91
C LEU A 24 -5.41 -26.65 -13.79
N PHE A 25 -5.66 -27.87 -13.32
CA PHE A 25 -5.39 -29.07 -14.10
C PHE A 25 -6.37 -30.19 -13.78
N THR A 26 -6.94 -30.80 -14.81
CA THR A 26 -7.69 -32.07 -14.77
C THR A 26 -7.71 -32.67 -16.18
N ASP A 27 -7.84 -33.99 -16.27
CA ASP A 27 -7.96 -34.71 -17.54
C ASP A 27 -9.41 -34.71 -18.09
N ASP A 28 -10.35 -34.13 -17.35
CA ASP A 28 -11.78 -34.11 -17.68
C ASP A 28 -12.21 -32.82 -18.42
N SER A 29 -13.29 -32.93 -19.21
CA SER A 29 -13.94 -31.80 -19.92
C SER A 29 -14.38 -30.61 -19.06
N LEU A 30 -14.33 -30.75 -17.73
CA LEU A 30 -14.67 -29.72 -16.76
C LEU A 30 -13.76 -28.49 -16.86
N LEU A 31 -12.47 -28.68 -17.17
CA LEU A 31 -11.52 -27.57 -17.34
C LEU A 31 -11.79 -26.78 -18.62
N ASP A 32 -12.15 -27.46 -19.71
CA ASP A 32 -12.51 -26.80 -20.97
C ASP A 32 -13.74 -25.91 -20.79
N ASP A 33 -14.72 -26.40 -20.05
CA ASP A 33 -15.93 -25.65 -19.72
C ASP A 33 -15.64 -24.45 -18.81
N PHE A 34 -14.74 -24.62 -17.83
CA PHE A 34 -14.27 -23.51 -17.01
C PHE A 34 -13.59 -22.43 -17.87
N CYS A 35 -12.66 -22.84 -18.75
CA CYS A 35 -11.92 -21.93 -19.64
C CYS A 35 -12.86 -21.12 -20.53
N LYS A 36 -13.87 -21.77 -21.12
CA LYS A 36 -14.87 -21.10 -21.97
C LYS A 36 -15.68 -20.06 -21.20
N GLU A 37 -15.97 -20.32 -19.93
CA GLU A 37 -16.80 -19.43 -19.11
C GLU A 37 -16.01 -18.26 -18.51
N TYR A 38 -14.79 -18.50 -18.03
CA TYR A 38 -14.07 -17.53 -17.18
C TYR A 38 -12.95 -16.76 -17.89
N ASN A 39 -12.44 -17.19 -19.05
CA ASN A 39 -11.35 -16.47 -19.73
C ASN A 39 -11.74 -15.08 -20.26
N PHE A 40 -13.04 -14.76 -20.31
CA PHE A 40 -13.55 -13.44 -20.71
C PHE A 40 -14.09 -12.63 -19.52
N LYS A 41 -14.01 -13.18 -18.31
CA LYS A 41 -14.47 -12.50 -17.09
C LYS A 41 -13.28 -11.87 -16.39
N GLU A 42 -13.53 -10.72 -15.78
CA GLU A 42 -12.59 -10.04 -14.90
C GLU A 42 -13.24 -9.91 -13.51
N ASN A 43 -12.41 -9.86 -12.47
CA ASN A 43 -12.81 -9.58 -11.09
C ASN A 43 -13.93 -10.51 -10.58
N TYR A 44 -13.68 -11.81 -10.57
CA TYR A 44 -14.65 -12.80 -10.10
C TYR A 44 -14.10 -13.62 -8.92
N ILE A 45 -15.02 -14.21 -8.17
CA ILE A 45 -14.70 -14.98 -6.97
C ILE A 45 -14.80 -16.48 -7.28
N LEU A 46 -13.82 -17.24 -6.83
CA LEU A 46 -13.86 -18.70 -6.81
C LEU A 46 -13.87 -19.19 -5.36
N HIS A 47 -14.55 -20.30 -5.13
CA HIS A 47 -14.55 -20.99 -3.85
C HIS A 47 -13.91 -22.37 -4.00
N GLY A 48 -13.24 -22.82 -2.95
CA GLY A 48 -12.52 -24.08 -2.98
C GLY A 48 -12.05 -24.55 -1.62
N GLN A 49 -11.10 -25.48 -1.64
CA GLN A 49 -10.42 -26.00 -0.47
C GLN A 49 -8.91 -26.04 -0.71
N CYS A 50 -8.14 -25.63 0.30
CA CYS A 50 -6.67 -25.70 0.33
C CYS A 50 -6.21 -26.82 1.26
N PHE A 51 -5.12 -27.49 0.88
CA PHE A 51 -4.42 -28.51 1.65
C PHE A 51 -2.97 -28.07 1.82
N ASP A 52 -2.71 -27.28 2.85
CA ASP A 52 -1.39 -26.72 3.12
C ASP A 52 -0.71 -27.34 4.34
N ILE A 53 -1.48 -27.69 5.38
CA ILE A 53 -0.99 -28.32 6.61
C ILE A 53 -1.94 -29.46 7.04
N GLY A 54 -1.64 -30.69 6.62
CA GLY A 54 -2.35 -31.90 7.05
C GLY A 54 -3.36 -32.48 6.04
N ILE A 55 -4.21 -33.38 6.53
CA ILE A 55 -5.10 -34.21 5.70
C ILE A 55 -6.47 -33.54 5.45
N ARG A 56 -6.84 -32.52 6.26
CA ARG A 56 -8.15 -31.85 6.14
C ARG A 56 -8.06 -30.61 5.26
N GLY A 57 -8.98 -30.50 4.31
CA GLY A 57 -9.05 -29.42 3.35
C GLY A 57 -9.77 -28.20 3.93
N ARG A 58 -9.04 -27.10 4.09
CA ARG A 58 -9.54 -25.85 4.66
C ARG A 58 -10.28 -25.04 3.59
N LYS A 59 -11.43 -24.47 3.93
CA LYS A 59 -12.19 -23.63 2.99
C LYS A 59 -11.34 -22.44 2.53
N ALA A 60 -11.42 -22.15 1.24
CA ALA A 60 -10.68 -21.07 0.62
C ALA A 60 -11.56 -20.27 -0.34
N THR A 61 -11.33 -18.96 -0.38
CA THR A 61 -11.98 -18.03 -1.29
C THR A 61 -10.91 -17.28 -2.07
N PHE A 62 -11.04 -17.21 -3.39
CA PHE A 62 -10.03 -16.62 -4.27
C PHE A 62 -10.65 -15.46 -5.03
N LEU A 63 -9.99 -14.29 -5.00
CA LEU A 63 -10.35 -13.16 -5.84
C LEU A 63 -9.47 -13.19 -7.09
N VAL A 64 -10.08 -13.48 -8.23
CA VAL A 64 -9.41 -13.62 -9.52
C VAL A 64 -9.51 -12.31 -10.28
N GLU A 65 -8.36 -11.77 -10.70
CA GLU A 65 -8.31 -10.61 -11.59
C GLU A 65 -8.82 -10.98 -12.98
N ASN A 66 -8.21 -11.99 -13.58
CA ASN A 66 -8.57 -12.56 -14.87
C ASN A 66 -8.02 -13.98 -15.02
N SER A 67 -8.45 -14.67 -16.07
CA SER A 67 -7.89 -15.98 -16.45
C SER A 67 -7.46 -16.03 -17.89
N MET A 68 -6.43 -16.82 -18.15
CA MET A 68 -5.95 -17.11 -19.50
C MET A 68 -5.64 -18.60 -19.61
N GLY A 69 -6.41 -19.31 -20.44
CA GLY A 69 -6.31 -20.76 -20.53
C GLY A 69 -6.71 -21.39 -19.19
N SER A 70 -5.85 -22.26 -18.66
CA SER A 70 -6.04 -22.91 -17.37
C SER A 70 -5.39 -22.15 -16.20
N THR A 71 -4.87 -20.95 -16.41
CA THR A 71 -4.22 -20.15 -15.37
C THR A 71 -5.12 -19.01 -14.94
N CYS A 72 -5.42 -18.94 -13.64
CA CYS A 72 -6.10 -17.81 -13.01
C CYS A 72 -5.06 -16.89 -12.33
N TYR A 73 -5.10 -15.60 -12.63
CA TYR A 73 -4.26 -14.60 -11.96
C TYR A 73 -5.02 -14.05 -10.75
N LEU A 74 -4.52 -14.35 -9.55
CA LEU A 74 -5.17 -13.99 -8.30
C LEU A 74 -4.71 -12.61 -7.82
N ARG A 75 -5.64 -11.79 -7.35
CA ARG A 75 -5.31 -10.58 -6.57
C ARG A 75 -4.97 -10.94 -5.13
N CYS A 76 -5.82 -11.79 -4.56
CA CYS A 76 -5.69 -12.27 -3.19
C CYS A 76 -6.50 -13.55 -3.01
N TYR A 77 -6.29 -14.21 -1.87
CA TYR A 77 -7.10 -15.34 -1.45
C TYR A 77 -7.14 -15.44 0.07
N ILE A 78 -8.20 -16.06 0.57
CA ILE A 78 -8.44 -16.32 1.99
C ILE A 78 -8.35 -17.82 2.21
N ILE A 79 -7.69 -18.23 3.29
CA ILE A 79 -7.71 -19.61 3.79
C ILE A 79 -8.23 -19.59 5.23
N ASN A 80 -9.35 -20.24 5.47
CA ASN A 80 -9.93 -20.34 6.81
C ASN A 80 -9.06 -21.23 7.71
N MET A 81 -9.08 -20.95 9.01
CA MET A 81 -8.33 -21.71 10.00
C MET A 81 -8.99 -23.07 10.27
N PHE A 82 -10.32 -23.12 10.28
CA PHE A 82 -11.10 -24.32 10.56
C PHE A 82 -12.04 -24.69 9.40
N ASP A 83 -12.49 -25.96 9.36
CA ASP A 83 -13.34 -26.51 8.29
C ASP A 83 -14.80 -25.96 8.29
N LYS A 84 -15.16 -25.15 9.28
CA LYS A 84 -16.51 -24.56 9.39
C LYS A 84 -16.63 -23.30 8.52
N ASP A 85 -17.86 -22.95 8.17
CA ASP A 85 -18.19 -21.62 7.64
C ASP A 85 -17.92 -20.58 8.72
N GLU A 86 -16.65 -20.22 8.87
CA GLU A 86 -16.26 -19.13 9.75
C GLU A 86 -16.42 -17.83 8.97
N GLU A 87 -17.45 -17.10 9.35
CA GLU A 87 -17.55 -15.69 9.07
C GLU A 87 -16.44 -14.95 9.80
N TYR A 88 -15.91 -13.92 9.18
CA TYR A 88 -14.99 -12.97 9.78
C TYR A 88 -15.70 -11.61 9.87
N ASP A 89 -15.41 -10.85 10.91
CA ASP A 89 -15.98 -9.52 11.19
C ASP A 89 -14.92 -8.42 11.24
N SER A 90 -13.64 -8.77 11.19
CA SER A 90 -12.54 -7.83 11.25
C SER A 90 -11.28 -8.38 10.57
N ILE A 91 -10.46 -7.46 10.08
CA ILE A 91 -9.16 -7.71 9.47
C ILE A 91 -8.05 -7.09 10.31
N GLY A 92 -6.96 -7.82 10.49
CA GLY A 92 -5.76 -7.33 11.17
C GLY A 92 -4.52 -7.39 10.30
N LEU A 93 -3.72 -6.33 10.32
CA LEU A 93 -2.52 -6.16 9.51
C LEU A 93 -1.31 -5.90 10.41
N GLN A 94 -0.22 -6.61 10.13
CA GLN A 94 1.06 -6.43 10.81
C GLN A 94 2.09 -5.95 9.80
N SER A 95 2.75 -4.83 10.11
CA SER A 95 3.69 -4.16 9.21
C SER A 95 4.76 -3.45 10.01
N PRO A 96 6.05 -3.81 9.85
CA PRO A 96 7.14 -3.06 10.46
C PRO A 96 7.17 -1.59 10.02
N SER A 97 6.78 -1.30 8.77
CA SER A 97 6.68 0.09 8.29
C SER A 97 5.56 0.87 8.99
N LEU A 98 4.39 0.26 9.23
CA LEU A 98 3.33 0.94 9.97
C LEU A 98 3.62 0.98 11.48
N ASP A 99 4.36 0.02 12.03
CA ASP A 99 4.83 0.08 13.42
C ASP A 99 5.65 1.34 13.68
N GLU A 100 6.52 1.73 12.75
CA GLU A 100 7.27 3.00 12.84
C GLU A 100 6.34 4.22 12.79
N VAL A 101 5.44 4.25 11.81
CA VAL A 101 4.50 5.36 11.59
C VAL A 101 3.62 5.58 12.83
N PHE A 102 3.16 4.49 13.45
CA PHE A 102 2.35 4.51 14.67
C PHE A 102 3.20 4.48 15.95
N ARG A 103 4.51 4.75 15.84
CA ARG A 103 5.41 4.99 16.97
C ARG A 103 5.50 3.82 17.96
N TYR A 104 5.38 2.58 17.46
CA TYR A 104 5.34 1.35 18.26
C TYR A 104 6.39 1.33 19.37
N GLU A 105 7.67 1.54 19.04
CA GLU A 105 8.76 1.44 20.02
C GLU A 105 8.63 2.47 21.14
N TYR A 106 8.24 3.70 20.81
CA TYR A 106 8.07 4.77 21.78
C TYR A 106 6.87 4.53 22.69
N GLU A 107 5.72 4.19 22.09
CA GLU A 107 4.49 3.89 22.82
C GLU A 107 4.65 2.66 23.72
N TYR A 108 5.33 1.62 23.23
CA TYR A 108 5.64 0.43 24.01
C TYR A 108 6.47 0.78 25.25
N ILE A 109 7.56 1.54 25.09
CA ILE A 109 8.44 1.94 26.19
C ILE A 109 7.68 2.79 27.21
N ASP A 110 6.89 3.76 26.77
CA ASP A 110 6.15 4.65 27.67
C ASP A 110 5.05 3.91 28.45
N MET A 111 4.35 2.97 27.81
CA MET A 111 3.36 2.11 28.48
C MET A 111 4.01 1.19 29.52
N VAL A 112 5.14 0.56 29.20
CA VAL A 112 5.89 -0.27 30.17
C VAL A 112 6.38 0.57 31.35
N ARG A 113 6.88 1.79 31.11
CA ARG A 113 7.27 2.73 32.17
C ARG A 113 6.09 3.17 33.05
N ALA A 114 4.89 3.25 32.48
CA ALA A 114 3.66 3.50 33.22
C ALA A 114 3.14 2.27 34.01
N GLY A 115 3.83 1.13 33.94
CA GLY A 115 3.47 -0.10 34.65
C GLY A 115 2.40 -0.94 33.94
N ILE A 116 2.11 -0.68 32.67
CA ILE A 116 1.15 -1.45 31.88
C ILE A 116 1.80 -2.78 31.46
N ASN A 117 1.17 -3.89 31.81
CA ASN A 117 1.63 -5.21 31.42
C ASN A 117 1.09 -5.62 30.04
N LEU A 118 1.84 -5.30 29.00
CA LEU A 118 1.53 -5.63 27.60
C LEU A 118 1.68 -7.13 27.28
N ALA A 119 2.18 -7.94 28.22
CA ALA A 119 2.24 -9.39 28.08
C ALA A 119 0.94 -10.09 28.51
N VAL A 120 -0.09 -9.37 28.99
CA VAL A 120 -1.35 -9.96 29.45
C VAL A 120 -2.50 -9.71 28.47
N GLU A 121 -2.64 -8.47 28.02
CA GLU A 121 -3.74 -8.04 27.16
C GLU A 121 -3.25 -6.95 26.20
N PRO A 122 -3.64 -6.99 24.92
CA PRO A 122 -3.28 -5.93 23.99
C PRO A 122 -4.02 -4.63 24.37
N LYS A 123 -3.34 -3.49 24.19
CA LYS A 123 -3.91 -2.16 24.40
C LYS A 123 -4.02 -1.40 23.10
N ILE A 124 -5.17 -0.77 22.90
CA ILE A 124 -5.40 0.14 21.77
C ILE A 124 -4.73 1.47 22.10
N VAL A 125 -3.79 1.88 21.25
CA VAL A 125 -3.03 3.12 21.39
C VAL A 125 -3.68 4.25 20.61
N TYR A 126 -4.07 3.95 19.36
CA TYR A 126 -4.68 4.92 18.46
C TYR A 126 -5.99 4.38 17.89
N LYS A 127 -6.96 5.27 17.72
CA LYS A 127 -8.22 5.05 17.02
C LYS A 127 -8.35 6.12 15.93
N VAL A 128 -8.09 5.73 14.69
CA VAL A 128 -8.02 6.65 13.55
C VAL A 128 -9.28 6.50 12.69
N PRO A 129 -10.17 7.51 12.66
CA PRO A 129 -11.34 7.47 11.81
C PRO A 129 -11.00 7.84 10.37
N PHE A 130 -11.57 7.12 9.40
CA PHE A 130 -11.49 7.48 7.98
C PHE A 130 -12.70 6.97 7.19
N GLY A 131 -12.95 7.54 6.01
CA GLY A 131 -13.98 7.09 5.08
C GLY A 131 -13.38 6.35 3.88
N MET A 132 -14.03 5.29 3.42
CA MET A 132 -13.68 4.55 2.22
C MET A 132 -14.95 3.92 1.64
N ASN A 133 -15.15 3.95 0.32
CA ASN A 133 -16.29 3.32 -0.36
C ASN A 133 -17.66 3.66 0.27
N ASP A 134 -17.88 4.94 0.58
CA ASP A 134 -19.07 5.47 1.27
C ASP A 134 -19.34 4.91 2.68
N GLN A 135 -18.41 4.14 3.23
CA GLN A 135 -18.44 3.62 4.60
C GLN A 135 -17.49 4.40 5.51
N LYS A 136 -17.78 4.35 6.82
CA LYS A 136 -16.89 4.89 7.86
C LYS A 136 -16.17 3.74 8.55
N TYR A 137 -14.85 3.85 8.63
CA TYR A 137 -13.99 2.91 9.31
C TYR A 137 -13.32 3.59 10.52
N GLU A 138 -13.04 2.80 11.55
CA GLU A 138 -12.19 3.18 12.67
C GLU A 138 -11.02 2.19 12.72
N LEU A 139 -9.83 2.68 12.38
CA LEU A 139 -8.58 1.93 12.42
C LEU A 139 -8.05 1.92 13.86
N GLU A 140 -7.96 0.74 14.46
CA GLU A 140 -7.38 0.57 15.78
C GLU A 140 -5.94 0.10 15.68
N PHE A 141 -4.99 0.86 16.20
CA PHE A 141 -3.62 0.38 16.38
C PHE A 141 -3.47 -0.17 17.79
N ARG A 142 -3.17 -1.47 17.91
CA ARG A 142 -2.98 -2.14 19.20
C ARG A 142 -1.57 -2.68 19.38
N ILE A 143 -1.10 -2.64 20.62
CA ILE A 143 0.21 -3.13 21.06
C ILE A 143 0.01 -4.17 22.17
N GLY A 144 0.82 -5.23 22.16
CA GLY A 144 0.85 -6.26 23.22
C GLY A 144 0.38 -7.62 22.75
N HIS A 145 0.46 -8.59 23.67
CA HIS A 145 0.13 -9.99 23.42
C HIS A 145 -1.34 -10.28 23.72
N ASP A 146 -1.96 -11.12 22.89
CA ASP A 146 -3.28 -11.67 23.16
C ASP A 146 -3.14 -13.01 23.88
N ASN A 147 -3.27 -13.04 25.20
CA ASN A 147 -3.06 -14.29 25.95
C ASN A 147 -4.22 -15.28 25.85
N ARG A 148 -5.25 -15.04 25.04
CA ARG A 148 -6.41 -15.94 24.91
C ARG A 148 -6.03 -17.37 24.54
N LEU A 149 -4.90 -17.58 23.84
CA LEU A 149 -4.36 -18.90 23.49
C LEU A 149 -3.11 -19.32 24.30
N GLY A 150 -2.71 -18.54 25.31
CA GLY A 150 -1.55 -18.81 26.16
C GLY A 150 -0.18 -18.54 25.50
N LEU A 151 0.90 -19.10 26.05
CA LEU A 151 2.31 -18.89 25.64
C LEU A 151 2.67 -19.35 24.21
N LEU A 152 1.73 -19.94 23.47
CA LEU A 152 1.91 -20.38 22.09
C LEU A 152 1.61 -19.26 21.07
N GLU A 153 1.25 -18.07 21.54
CA GLU A 153 1.08 -16.90 20.71
C GLU A 153 2.44 -16.34 20.22
N ASP A 154 2.45 -15.96 18.94
CA ASP A 154 3.50 -15.25 18.21
C ASP A 154 4.48 -14.46 19.09
N LEU A 155 5.68 -15.02 19.31
CA LEU A 155 6.74 -14.43 20.14
C LEU A 155 7.36 -13.16 19.53
N ASP A 156 7.04 -12.88 18.25
CA ASP A 156 7.59 -11.75 17.48
C ASP A 156 6.47 -10.77 17.07
N ARG A 157 5.41 -10.68 17.89
CA ARG A 157 4.27 -9.82 17.63
C ARG A 157 4.59 -8.37 18.01
N LYS A 158 4.80 -7.54 16.98
CA LYS A 158 4.82 -6.07 17.07
C LYS A 158 3.39 -5.51 17.05
N GLY A 159 3.23 -4.23 16.74
CA GLY A 159 1.93 -3.59 16.61
C GLY A 159 1.04 -4.27 15.56
N GLU A 160 -0.26 -4.08 15.72
CA GLU A 160 -1.24 -4.58 14.77
C GLU A 160 -2.33 -3.54 14.55
N LEU A 161 -2.67 -3.35 13.28
CA LEU A 161 -3.79 -2.53 12.86
C LEU A 161 -5.02 -3.42 12.70
N ILE A 162 -6.10 -3.12 13.40
CA ILE A 162 -7.38 -3.85 13.34
C ILE A 162 -8.44 -2.93 12.74
N LEU A 163 -9.25 -3.47 11.83
CA LEU A 163 -10.43 -2.79 11.30
C LEU A 163 -11.63 -3.74 11.32
N PRO A 164 -12.80 -3.28 11.78
CA PRO A 164 -14.05 -3.98 11.55
C PRO A 164 -14.42 -3.93 10.05
N LEU A 165 -15.02 -5.01 9.57
CA LEU A 165 -15.53 -5.17 8.21
C LEU A 165 -17.04 -4.88 8.18
N HIS A 166 -17.52 -4.33 7.06
CA HIS A 166 -18.93 -4.02 6.86
C HIS A 166 -19.65 -5.07 6.01
N THR A 167 -19.00 -5.57 4.95
CA THR A 167 -19.58 -6.55 4.03
C THR A 167 -19.07 -7.96 4.27
N ASN A 168 -17.89 -8.10 4.90
CA ASN A 168 -17.18 -9.35 5.08
C ASN A 168 -16.83 -10.04 3.75
N GLU A 169 -16.75 -9.26 2.66
CA GLU A 169 -16.36 -9.77 1.35
C GLU A 169 -14.84 -9.67 1.15
N ILE A 170 -14.28 -10.60 0.38
CA ILE A 170 -12.85 -10.59 0.05
C ILE A 170 -12.40 -9.29 -0.64
N GLN A 171 -13.30 -8.63 -1.37
CA GLN A 171 -13.03 -7.35 -2.02
C GLN A 171 -12.82 -6.22 -1.00
N GLU A 172 -13.64 -6.16 0.06
CA GLU A 172 -13.46 -5.18 1.14
C GLU A 172 -12.09 -5.37 1.83
N CYS A 173 -11.73 -6.61 2.13
CA CYS A 173 -10.42 -6.95 2.69
C CYS A 173 -9.26 -6.50 1.79
N TYR A 174 -9.39 -6.70 0.47
CA TYR A 174 -8.40 -6.28 -0.51
C TYR A 174 -8.27 -4.76 -0.60
N ASP A 175 -9.40 -4.05 -0.61
CA ASP A 175 -9.44 -2.58 -0.66
C ASP A 175 -8.77 -1.97 0.58
N ILE A 176 -9.11 -2.45 1.78
CA ILE A 176 -8.47 -2.03 3.04
C ILE A 176 -6.96 -2.26 2.98
N THR A 177 -6.55 -3.44 2.52
CA THR A 177 -5.14 -3.82 2.41
C THR A 177 -4.38 -2.87 1.48
N ASN A 178 -4.95 -2.55 0.31
CA ASN A 178 -4.36 -1.60 -0.64
C ASN A 178 -4.24 -0.20 -0.06
N VAL A 179 -5.28 0.30 0.62
CA VAL A 179 -5.29 1.63 1.21
C VAL A 179 -4.22 1.75 2.31
N LEU A 180 -4.11 0.76 3.19
CA LEU A 180 -3.10 0.75 4.25
C LEU A 180 -1.68 0.56 3.70
N HIS A 181 -1.53 -0.19 2.61
CA HIS A 181 -0.24 -0.32 1.94
C HIS A 181 0.20 1.03 1.34
N ARG A 182 -0.71 1.74 0.66
CA ARG A 182 -0.45 3.09 0.13
C ARG A 182 -0.16 4.09 1.24
N LEU A 183 -0.81 3.97 2.40
CA LEU A 183 -0.47 4.77 3.58
C LEU A 183 0.99 4.51 3.99
N ALA A 184 1.37 3.25 4.16
CA ALA A 184 2.75 2.89 4.51
C ALA A 184 3.76 3.45 3.50
N MET A 185 3.48 3.29 2.21
CA MET A 185 4.30 3.77 1.11
C MET A 185 4.48 5.30 1.18
N PHE A 186 3.38 6.05 1.32
CA PHE A 186 3.42 7.51 1.39
C PHE A 186 4.22 8.00 2.60
N MET A 187 3.98 7.40 3.76
CA MET A 187 4.61 7.81 5.02
C MET A 187 6.12 7.57 4.99
N THR A 188 6.54 6.39 4.56
CA THR A 188 7.96 5.99 4.49
C THR A 188 8.70 6.47 3.24
N SER A 189 7.96 6.97 2.24
CA SER A 189 8.50 7.33 0.92
C SER A 189 9.24 6.18 0.21
N ASN A 190 8.86 4.93 0.51
CA ASN A 190 9.39 3.72 -0.11
C ASN A 190 8.32 3.02 -0.96
N ALA A 191 8.71 2.50 -2.12
CA ALA A 191 7.82 1.72 -2.98
C ALA A 191 7.62 0.28 -2.46
N GLU A 192 8.56 -0.25 -1.69
CA GLU A 192 8.54 -1.62 -1.18
C GLU A 192 8.26 -1.62 0.34
N VAL A 193 6.98 -1.79 0.71
CA VAL A 193 6.53 -1.83 2.12
C VAL A 193 5.65 -3.05 2.38
N PRO A 194 6.24 -4.26 2.40
CA PRO A 194 5.49 -5.49 2.58
C PRO A 194 4.86 -5.60 3.98
N PHE A 195 3.71 -6.26 4.05
CA PHE A 195 3.10 -6.72 5.27
C PHE A 195 3.72 -8.03 5.73
N LYS A 196 3.91 -8.17 7.05
CA LYS A 196 4.35 -9.43 7.67
C LYS A 196 3.25 -10.47 7.60
N ARG A 197 2.03 -10.05 7.92
CA ARG A 197 0.88 -10.94 8.00
C ARG A 197 -0.43 -10.16 7.95
N ILE A 198 -1.44 -10.78 7.36
CA ILE A 198 -2.82 -10.30 7.41
C ILE A 198 -3.70 -11.43 7.95
N THR A 199 -4.41 -11.14 9.03
CA THR A 199 -5.20 -12.10 9.80
C THR A 199 -6.66 -11.69 9.77
N LEU A 200 -7.55 -12.65 9.58
CA LEU A 200 -8.99 -12.43 9.70
C LEU A 200 -9.45 -12.87 11.08
N TYR A 201 -10.35 -12.10 11.67
CA TYR A 201 -10.86 -12.33 13.00
C TYR A 201 -12.38 -12.47 13.01
N ARG A 202 -12.87 -13.20 14.00
CA ARG A 202 -14.27 -13.28 14.39
C ARG A 202 -14.37 -13.10 15.89
N GLN A 203 -15.03 -12.04 16.34
CA GLN A 203 -15.16 -11.71 17.77
C GLN A 203 -13.81 -11.66 18.51
N GLY A 204 -12.77 -11.23 17.79
CA GLY A 204 -11.38 -11.15 18.27
C GLY A 204 -10.62 -12.48 18.32
N LEU A 205 -11.21 -13.59 17.87
CA LEU A 205 -10.50 -14.87 17.67
C LEU A 205 -10.03 -14.99 16.22
N LYS A 206 -8.85 -15.58 15.98
CA LYS A 206 -8.33 -15.80 14.63
C LYS A 206 -9.23 -16.80 13.89
N ALA A 207 -9.76 -16.38 12.74
CA ALA A 207 -10.67 -17.16 11.90
C ALA A 207 -10.02 -17.60 10.58
N GLY A 208 -9.01 -16.88 10.11
CA GLY A 208 -8.35 -17.21 8.86
C GLY A 208 -7.17 -16.31 8.52
N TRP A 209 -6.56 -16.59 7.38
CA TRP A 209 -5.44 -15.86 6.82
C TRP A 209 -5.83 -15.25 5.49
N PHE A 210 -5.44 -14.00 5.27
CA PHE A 210 -5.61 -13.30 4.01
C PHE A 210 -4.25 -13.19 3.32
N TYR A 211 -4.16 -13.64 2.08
CA TYR A 211 -2.93 -13.68 1.29
C TYR A 211 -3.05 -12.76 0.07
N CYS A 212 -2.04 -11.91 -0.15
CA CYS A 212 -1.95 -11.04 -1.33
C CYS A 212 -0.48 -10.70 -1.63
N SER A 213 -0.21 -10.17 -2.83
CA SER A 213 1.14 -9.82 -3.30
C SER A 213 1.88 -8.81 -2.43
N LEU A 214 1.18 -8.17 -1.48
CA LEU A 214 1.74 -7.20 -0.55
C LEU A 214 2.32 -7.84 0.72
N ILE A 215 2.26 -9.17 0.87
CA ILE A 215 2.84 -9.90 2.02
C ILE A 215 4.21 -10.47 1.63
N SER A 216 5.19 -10.34 2.54
CA SER A 216 6.51 -10.96 2.41
C SER A 216 6.97 -11.56 3.74
N GLU A 217 7.70 -12.68 3.69
CA GLU A 217 8.36 -13.26 4.86
C GLU A 217 9.76 -12.65 5.10
N ASP A 218 10.40 -12.15 4.04
CA ASP A 218 11.72 -11.54 4.07
C ASP A 218 11.63 -10.04 4.42
N ILE A 219 11.17 -9.72 5.63
CA ILE A 219 11.04 -8.32 6.07
C ILE A 219 12.24 -7.92 6.91
N VAL A 220 13.03 -6.98 6.38
CA VAL A 220 14.04 -6.27 7.17
C VAL A 220 13.31 -5.27 8.07
N GLY A 221 13.49 -5.39 9.38
CA GLY A 221 12.88 -4.49 10.35
C GLY A 221 13.22 -3.03 10.08
N GLY A 222 12.24 -2.16 10.29
CA GLY A 222 12.40 -0.72 10.12
C GLY A 222 13.45 -0.10 11.07
N HIS A 223 13.97 1.07 10.67
CA HIS A 223 14.78 1.96 11.50
C HIS A 223 13.87 2.90 12.34
N GLY A 224 13.54 2.49 13.57
CA GLY A 224 12.56 3.16 14.46
C GLY A 224 12.80 4.63 14.86
N GLY A 225 13.80 5.33 14.33
CA GLY A 225 14.19 6.68 14.75
C GLY A 225 13.39 7.85 14.13
N PHE A 226 12.70 7.65 13.00
CA PHE A 226 12.19 8.77 12.19
C PHE A 226 10.91 9.43 12.75
N PHE A 227 10.04 8.67 13.42
CA PHE A 227 8.71 9.15 13.82
C PHE A 227 8.59 9.51 15.32
N HIS A 228 9.70 9.73 16.03
CA HIS A 228 9.67 9.97 17.48
C HIS A 228 8.68 11.05 17.93
N GLU A 229 8.71 12.22 17.29
CA GLU A 229 7.84 13.36 17.63
C GLU A 229 6.67 13.51 16.64
N PHE A 230 6.38 12.48 15.85
CA PHE A 230 5.32 12.52 14.84
C PHE A 230 3.92 12.51 15.48
N ASP A 231 3.09 13.50 15.15
CA ASP A 231 1.71 13.57 15.61
C ASP A 231 0.79 12.71 14.74
N VAL A 232 0.67 11.43 15.11
CA VAL A 232 -0.15 10.43 14.42
C VAL A 232 -1.58 10.93 14.18
N MET A 233 -2.21 11.49 15.21
CA MET A 233 -3.63 11.87 15.17
C MET A 233 -3.87 13.15 14.37
N LYS A 234 -2.87 14.01 14.20
CA LYS A 234 -2.96 15.18 13.34
C LYS A 234 -2.83 14.83 11.85
N TYR A 235 -1.92 13.92 11.50
CA TYR A 235 -1.56 13.67 10.10
C TYR A 235 -2.25 12.45 9.50
N ILE A 236 -2.25 11.30 10.18
CA ILE A 236 -2.71 10.02 9.60
C ILE A 236 -4.19 10.06 9.19
N PRO A 237 -5.14 10.55 10.00
CA PRO A 237 -6.54 10.56 9.56
C PRO A 237 -6.74 11.30 8.24
N LYS A 238 -6.11 12.47 8.06
CA LYS A 238 -6.26 13.27 6.83
C LYS A 238 -5.61 12.59 5.62
N ILE A 239 -4.40 12.06 5.79
CA ILE A 239 -3.68 11.35 4.72
C ILE A 239 -4.48 10.11 4.31
N LEU A 240 -4.92 9.32 5.28
CA LEU A 240 -5.69 8.11 5.05
C LEU A 240 -7.02 8.38 4.37
N ASN A 241 -7.76 9.41 4.79
CA ASN A 241 -9.00 9.84 4.12
C ASN A 241 -8.78 10.24 2.66
N ASN A 242 -7.62 10.81 2.31
CA ASN A 242 -7.31 11.14 0.92
C ASN A 242 -6.93 9.90 0.11
N ILE A 243 -6.08 9.04 0.65
CA ILE A 243 -5.66 7.78 -0.01
C ILE A 243 -6.87 6.88 -0.26
N ALA A 244 -7.80 6.82 0.69
CA ALA A 244 -9.01 6.02 0.62
C ALA A 244 -10.06 6.54 -0.40
N LEU A 245 -9.86 7.71 -1.03
CA LEU A 245 -10.74 8.19 -2.09
C LEU A 245 -10.70 7.28 -3.33
N ASP A 246 -9.58 6.60 -3.57
CA ASP A 246 -9.45 5.60 -4.63
C ASP A 246 -8.78 4.33 -4.03
N SER A 247 -9.55 3.28 -3.74
CA SER A 247 -9.02 1.99 -3.23
C SER A 247 -8.43 1.09 -4.33
N GLY A 248 -8.87 1.27 -5.57
CA GLY A 248 -8.46 0.47 -6.74
C GLY A 248 -7.17 0.97 -7.40
N ASN A 249 -6.75 0.28 -8.47
CA ASN A 249 -5.48 0.55 -9.17
C ASN A 249 -5.43 1.91 -9.88
N LYS A 250 -6.58 2.50 -10.20
CA LYS A 250 -6.69 3.80 -10.88
C LYS A 250 -6.96 4.89 -9.85
N ILE A 251 -6.13 5.93 -9.85
CA ILE A 251 -6.29 7.10 -9.00
C ILE A 251 -6.93 8.23 -9.80
N THR A 252 -7.96 8.86 -9.25
CA THR A 252 -8.67 9.98 -9.87
C THR A 252 -8.87 11.18 -8.93
N GLN A 253 -8.91 10.91 -7.63
CA GLN A 253 -9.18 11.86 -6.56
C GLN A 253 -8.08 11.88 -5.50
N SER A 254 -7.45 10.73 -5.21
CA SER A 254 -6.36 10.61 -4.25
C SER A 254 -5.03 11.17 -4.78
N ILE A 255 -4.07 11.33 -3.87
CA ILE A 255 -2.69 11.69 -4.23
C ILE A 255 -1.99 10.57 -5.03
N PRO A 256 -1.09 10.92 -5.96
CA PRO A 256 -0.25 9.95 -6.65
C PRO A 256 0.96 9.57 -5.79
N LEU A 257 1.49 8.37 -6.06
CA LEU A 257 2.66 7.82 -5.40
C LEU A 257 3.89 7.79 -6.32
N GLY A 258 3.89 8.56 -7.42
CA GLY A 258 5.01 8.57 -8.40
C GLY A 258 6.32 9.20 -7.91
N HIS A 259 6.39 9.63 -6.64
CA HIS A 259 7.62 10.08 -5.99
C HIS A 259 8.33 8.97 -5.21
N LEU A 260 7.72 7.79 -5.10
CA LEU A 260 8.34 6.70 -4.36
C LEU A 260 9.54 6.14 -5.13
N GLY A 261 10.52 5.64 -4.40
CA GLY A 261 11.66 4.94 -4.98
C GLY A 261 11.85 3.61 -4.29
N ASP A 262 12.16 2.58 -5.06
CA ASP A 262 12.80 1.37 -4.55
C ASP A 262 14.33 1.49 -4.68
N PHE A 263 15.08 0.65 -3.96
CA PHE A 263 16.55 0.69 -3.97
C PHE A 263 17.16 0.31 -5.33
N ASN A 264 16.47 -0.50 -6.13
CA ASN A 264 16.97 -1.04 -7.40
C ASN A 264 16.77 -0.07 -8.57
N SER A 265 15.74 0.78 -8.50
CA SER A 265 15.25 1.67 -9.57
C SER A 265 15.35 3.16 -9.21
N MET A 266 15.94 3.50 -8.05
CA MET A 266 15.99 4.86 -7.50
C MET A 266 16.42 5.95 -8.49
N TYR A 267 17.29 5.65 -9.44
CA TYR A 267 17.79 6.64 -10.42
C TYR A 267 17.63 6.13 -11.84
N THR A 268 16.39 5.87 -12.25
CA THR A 268 16.05 5.41 -13.59
C THR A 268 15.24 6.46 -14.37
N PRO A 269 15.30 6.44 -15.72
CA PRO A 269 14.48 7.29 -16.58
C PRO A 269 12.99 7.07 -16.40
N GLN A 270 12.58 5.82 -16.18
CA GLN A 270 11.18 5.48 -15.92
C GLN A 270 10.67 6.20 -14.67
N ARG A 271 11.40 6.08 -13.54
CA ARG A 271 11.03 6.77 -12.30
C ARG A 271 10.98 8.29 -12.48
N PHE A 272 11.94 8.87 -13.20
CA PHE A 272 11.92 10.31 -13.49
C PHE A 272 10.65 10.72 -14.25
N VAL A 273 10.23 9.94 -15.25
CA VAL A 273 8.98 10.20 -15.99
C VAL A 273 7.76 10.06 -15.08
N GLU A 274 7.72 9.05 -14.21
CA GLU A 274 6.65 8.86 -13.22
C GLU A 274 6.55 10.03 -12.23
N GLN A 275 7.69 10.57 -11.77
CA GLN A 275 7.74 11.77 -10.94
C GLN A 275 7.14 12.98 -11.66
N VAL A 276 7.52 13.21 -12.92
CA VAL A 276 6.98 14.32 -13.71
C VAL A 276 5.47 14.16 -13.94
N MET A 277 4.99 12.96 -14.23
CA MET A 277 3.55 12.71 -14.37
C MET A 277 2.79 12.92 -13.06
N ALA A 278 3.35 12.49 -11.93
CA ALA A 278 2.77 12.72 -10.61
C ALA A 278 2.73 14.22 -10.26
N PHE A 279 3.78 14.96 -10.63
CA PHE A 279 3.80 16.42 -10.53
C PHE A 279 2.71 17.06 -11.38
N GLU A 280 2.62 16.73 -12.68
CA GLU A 280 1.62 17.29 -13.61
C GLU A 280 0.19 16.99 -13.12
N PHE A 281 -0.06 15.77 -12.62
CA PHE A 281 -1.33 15.39 -12.02
C PHE A 281 -1.67 16.26 -10.79
N LEU A 282 -0.74 16.41 -9.84
CA LEU A 282 -0.96 17.23 -8.65
C LEU A 282 -1.11 18.71 -8.99
N PHE A 283 -0.37 19.20 -9.98
CA PHE A 283 -0.47 20.58 -10.44
C PHE A 283 -1.85 20.87 -11.03
N ASP A 284 -2.42 19.98 -11.86
CA ASP A 284 -3.80 20.12 -12.36
C ASP A 284 -4.84 20.14 -11.21
N LYS A 285 -4.61 19.39 -10.14
CA LYS A 285 -5.49 19.43 -8.95
C LYS A 285 -5.38 20.73 -8.16
N LEU A 286 -4.17 21.28 -8.04
CA LEU A 286 -3.91 22.50 -7.25
C LEU A 286 -4.22 23.79 -8.03
N ASP A 287 -3.90 23.84 -9.33
CA ASP A 287 -4.10 25.00 -10.21
C ASP A 287 -4.51 24.56 -11.62
N ARG A 288 -5.74 24.05 -11.70
CA ARG A 288 -6.37 23.60 -12.95
C ARG A 288 -6.34 24.64 -14.07
N LYS A 289 -6.48 25.92 -13.73
CA LYS A 289 -6.54 27.01 -14.73
C LYS A 289 -5.21 27.15 -15.45
N ASN A 290 -4.11 27.11 -14.72
CA ASN A 290 -2.78 27.23 -15.33
C ASN A 290 -2.34 25.90 -15.94
N ALA A 291 -2.65 24.75 -15.34
CA ALA A 291 -2.32 23.43 -15.90
C ALA A 291 -2.93 23.21 -17.30
N GLN A 292 -4.15 23.71 -17.52
CA GLN A 292 -4.85 23.58 -18.80
C GLN A 292 -4.51 24.69 -19.80
N ASN A 293 -3.60 25.60 -19.46
CA ASN A 293 -3.20 26.71 -20.32
C ASN A 293 -1.97 26.35 -21.16
N PRO A 294 -2.07 26.25 -22.50
CA PRO A 294 -0.93 25.94 -23.36
C PRO A 294 0.23 26.95 -23.28
N LYS A 295 -0.02 28.17 -22.78
CA LYS A 295 1.00 29.21 -22.57
C LYS A 295 1.74 29.09 -21.24
N PHE A 296 1.40 28.07 -20.45
CA PHE A 296 1.97 27.79 -19.15
C PHE A 296 2.66 26.41 -19.17
N PRO A 297 3.86 26.32 -19.78
CA PRO A 297 4.54 25.04 -19.95
C PRO A 297 5.10 24.51 -18.62
N LEU A 298 5.46 23.21 -18.60
CA LEU A 298 6.04 22.50 -17.46
C LEU A 298 7.11 23.30 -16.67
N LYS A 299 8.00 24.04 -17.34
CA LYS A 299 8.97 24.92 -16.65
C LYS A 299 8.28 25.90 -15.70
N LYS A 300 7.22 26.58 -16.14
CA LYS A 300 6.50 27.57 -15.34
C LYS A 300 5.69 26.92 -14.22
N GLU A 301 5.15 25.73 -14.46
CA GLU A 301 4.46 24.93 -13.45
C GLU A 301 5.41 24.58 -12.31
N LEU A 302 6.56 24.00 -12.65
CA LEU A 302 7.61 23.65 -11.69
C LEU A 302 8.10 24.87 -10.94
N GLU A 303 8.40 25.98 -11.64
CA GLU A 303 8.89 27.21 -11.03
C GLU A 303 7.87 27.78 -10.03
N CYS A 304 6.59 27.78 -10.39
CA CYS A 304 5.50 28.21 -9.51
C CYS A 304 5.47 27.37 -8.22
N MET A 305 5.54 26.04 -8.33
CA MET A 305 5.47 25.16 -7.17
C MET A 305 6.75 25.17 -6.32
N PHE A 306 7.93 25.29 -6.92
CA PHE A 306 9.16 25.49 -6.15
C PHE A 306 9.17 26.83 -5.39
N ASN A 307 8.60 27.88 -5.97
CA ASN A 307 8.46 29.18 -5.31
C ASN A 307 7.42 29.16 -4.18
N GLU A 308 6.42 28.28 -4.24
CA GLU A 308 5.47 28.04 -3.15
C GLU A 308 6.14 27.33 -1.95
N PHE A 309 7.15 26.49 -2.21
CA PHE A 309 7.91 25.76 -1.19
C PHE A 309 9.42 26.10 -1.22
N PRO A 310 9.79 27.37 -0.98
CA PRO A 310 11.17 27.84 -1.13
C PRO A 310 12.17 27.14 -0.19
N GLN A 311 11.68 26.59 0.94
CA GLN A 311 12.49 25.81 1.87
C GLN A 311 13.18 24.60 1.23
N LEU A 312 12.60 24.04 0.15
CA LEU A 312 13.18 22.91 -0.58
C LEU A 312 14.51 23.28 -1.26
N LEU A 313 14.66 24.54 -1.65
CA LEU A 313 15.83 25.05 -2.39
C LEU A 313 16.83 25.80 -1.50
N SER A 314 16.45 26.08 -0.25
CA SER A 314 17.25 26.86 0.71
C SER A 314 18.70 26.40 0.86
N ARG A 315 18.98 25.10 0.69
CA ARG A 315 20.31 24.51 0.87
C ARG A 315 21.20 24.55 -0.38
N THR A 316 20.65 24.74 -1.57
CA THR A 316 21.36 24.43 -2.82
C THR A 316 21.81 25.62 -3.63
N LYS A 317 21.45 26.86 -3.24
CA LYS A 317 21.79 28.11 -3.95
C LYS A 317 21.37 28.15 -5.44
N ILE A 318 20.70 27.12 -5.95
CA ILE A 318 20.23 27.04 -7.34
C ILE A 318 18.82 27.64 -7.40
N PRO A 319 18.56 28.61 -8.28
CA PRO A 319 17.22 29.19 -8.46
C PRO A 319 16.18 28.16 -8.95
N ALA A 320 14.93 28.35 -8.54
CA ALA A 320 13.79 27.55 -9.00
C ALA A 320 13.69 27.50 -10.54
N GLU A 321 13.97 28.62 -11.20
CA GLU A 321 13.96 28.71 -12.67
C GLU A 321 14.94 27.72 -13.32
N MET A 322 16.17 27.62 -12.80
CA MET A 322 17.21 26.75 -13.36
C MET A 322 16.89 25.27 -13.17
N ILE A 323 16.41 24.88 -11.98
CA ILE A 323 15.98 23.50 -11.69
C ILE A 323 14.82 23.12 -12.61
N SER A 324 13.84 24.00 -12.74
CA SER A 324 12.65 23.79 -13.55
C SER A 324 12.97 23.62 -15.04
N ASP A 325 13.92 24.41 -15.56
CA ASP A 325 14.36 24.30 -16.94
C ASP A 325 15.08 22.97 -17.20
N GLN A 326 15.95 22.53 -16.29
CA GLN A 326 16.66 21.26 -16.41
C GLN A 326 15.71 20.05 -16.40
N ILE A 327 14.75 20.01 -15.46
CA ILE A 327 13.74 18.94 -15.40
C ILE A 327 12.95 18.87 -16.72
N LYS A 328 12.48 20.04 -17.21
CA LYS A 328 11.75 20.14 -18.48
C LYS A 328 12.59 19.63 -19.65
N GLU A 329 13.88 19.98 -19.73
CA GLU A 329 14.77 19.51 -20.81
C GLU A 329 15.06 18.01 -20.75
N ILE A 330 15.26 17.43 -19.56
CA ILE A 330 15.44 15.98 -19.41
C ILE A 330 14.17 15.25 -19.88
N ARG A 331 12.98 15.70 -19.43
CA ARG A 331 11.69 15.13 -19.87
C ARG A 331 11.51 15.24 -21.38
N ARG A 332 11.86 16.38 -21.98
CA ARG A 332 11.82 16.58 -23.44
C ARG A 332 12.74 15.60 -24.16
N THR A 333 13.96 15.41 -23.66
CA THR A 333 14.96 14.53 -24.26
C THR A 333 14.51 13.08 -24.27
N ILE A 334 13.94 12.61 -23.14
CA ILE A 334 13.39 11.25 -23.03
C ILE A 334 12.16 11.08 -23.94
N ALA A 335 11.16 11.96 -23.80
CA ALA A 335 9.87 11.79 -24.47
C ALA A 335 9.95 11.92 -26.01
N HIS A 336 10.85 12.76 -26.53
CA HIS A 336 11.05 12.92 -27.97
C HIS A 336 12.12 12.00 -28.55
N GLY A 337 12.71 11.11 -27.74
CA GLY A 337 13.70 10.14 -28.21
C GLY A 337 15.02 10.77 -28.68
N TYR A 338 15.35 11.97 -28.21
CA TYR A 338 16.64 12.60 -28.53
C TYR A 338 17.81 11.87 -27.87
N ALA A 339 17.57 11.24 -26.71
CA ALA A 339 18.50 10.32 -26.09
C ALA A 339 17.74 9.16 -25.40
N TYR A 340 18.36 7.98 -25.41
CA TYR A 340 17.89 6.82 -24.67
C TYR A 340 18.82 6.60 -23.47
N TYR A 341 18.25 6.63 -22.27
CA TYR A 341 18.97 6.47 -21.02
C TYR A 341 18.73 5.06 -20.46
N TYR A 342 19.78 4.40 -19.98
CA TYR A 342 19.64 3.14 -19.24
C TYR A 342 19.44 3.40 -17.74
N ASP A 343 20.23 4.32 -17.17
CA ASP A 343 20.10 4.79 -15.80
C ASP A 343 20.70 6.21 -15.63
N PHE A 344 20.50 6.79 -14.45
CA PHE A 344 21.11 8.05 -14.00
C PHE A 344 22.10 7.84 -12.84
N LYS A 345 22.62 6.62 -12.66
CA LYS A 345 23.45 6.26 -11.49
C LYS A 345 24.76 7.02 -11.42
N ASN A 346 25.28 7.54 -12.53
CA ASN A 346 26.51 8.33 -12.55
C ASN A 346 26.28 9.83 -12.77
N ASP A 347 25.03 10.26 -12.92
CA ASP A 347 24.67 11.67 -13.14
C ASP A 347 24.22 12.32 -11.82
N SER A 348 25.17 12.92 -11.11
CA SER A 348 24.89 13.59 -9.83
C SER A 348 23.88 14.72 -9.94
N ASN A 349 23.80 15.40 -11.09
CA ASN A 349 22.86 16.48 -11.30
C ASN A 349 21.43 15.93 -11.43
N THR A 350 21.22 14.94 -12.30
CA THR A 350 19.89 14.34 -12.48
C THR A 350 19.39 13.66 -11.20
N LYS A 351 20.27 13.01 -10.43
CA LYS A 351 19.92 12.50 -9.10
C LYS A 351 19.40 13.59 -8.17
N CYS A 352 20.07 14.74 -8.15
CA CYS A 352 19.67 15.88 -7.34
C CYS A 352 18.28 16.41 -7.76
N LEU A 353 18.02 16.51 -9.06
CA LEU A 353 16.72 16.90 -9.61
C LEU A 353 15.60 15.93 -9.22
N MET A 354 15.86 14.62 -9.29
CA MET A 354 14.91 13.58 -8.85
C MET A 354 14.57 13.71 -7.36
N ILE A 355 15.57 13.98 -6.51
CA ILE A 355 15.35 14.20 -5.07
C ILE A 355 14.52 15.47 -4.81
N PHE A 356 14.73 16.53 -5.59
CA PHE A 356 13.90 17.73 -5.49
C PHE A 356 12.46 17.47 -5.91
N LEU A 357 12.26 16.73 -7.01
CA LEU A 357 10.94 16.30 -7.45
C LEU A 357 10.24 15.47 -6.37
N ASP A 358 10.94 14.52 -5.74
CA ASP A 358 10.37 13.70 -4.67
C ASP A 358 9.81 14.56 -3.53
N LYS A 359 10.63 15.50 -3.04
CA LYS A 359 10.24 16.41 -1.97
C LYS A 359 9.12 17.36 -2.39
N LEU A 360 9.18 17.88 -3.61
CA LEU A 360 8.17 18.79 -4.15
C LEU A 360 6.81 18.08 -4.26
N ILE A 361 6.79 16.89 -4.86
CA ILE A 361 5.58 16.06 -4.99
C ILE A 361 5.01 15.74 -3.61
N LYS A 362 5.85 15.38 -2.62
CA LYS A 362 5.38 15.14 -1.24
C LYS A 362 4.72 16.38 -0.63
N CYS A 363 5.32 17.56 -0.79
CA CYS A 363 4.74 18.83 -0.33
C CYS A 363 3.42 19.16 -1.04
N MET A 364 3.36 18.99 -2.36
CA MET A 364 2.16 19.21 -3.16
C MET A 364 1.04 18.24 -2.77
N SER A 365 1.36 16.97 -2.52
CA SER A 365 0.41 15.97 -2.02
C SER A 365 -0.19 16.39 -0.68
N LEU A 366 0.65 16.80 0.29
CA LEU A 366 0.16 17.30 1.58
C LEU A 366 -0.70 18.57 1.43
N LYS A 367 -0.31 19.48 0.54
CA LYS A 367 -1.10 20.68 0.25
C LYS A 367 -2.46 20.32 -0.36
N TRP A 368 -2.50 19.35 -1.28
CA TRP A 368 -3.74 18.85 -1.88
C TRP A 368 -4.65 18.18 -0.85
N ILE A 369 -4.08 17.44 0.12
CA ILE A 369 -4.82 16.87 1.25
C ILE A 369 -5.43 17.96 2.16
N GLY A 370 -4.92 19.20 2.11
CA GLY A 370 -5.42 20.33 2.88
C GLY A 370 -4.59 20.66 4.12
N PHE A 371 -3.31 20.30 4.14
CA PHE A 371 -2.38 20.76 5.17
C PHE A 371 -1.91 22.20 4.92
N SER A 372 -1.69 22.95 6.00
CA SER A 372 -1.13 24.30 5.89
C SER A 372 0.37 24.25 5.56
N ASN A 373 0.94 25.33 5.01
CA ASN A 373 2.38 25.41 4.74
C ASN A 373 3.24 25.22 6.00
N ASN A 374 2.73 25.59 7.18
CA ASN A 374 3.39 25.34 8.47
C ASN A 374 3.36 23.85 8.83
N ASP A 375 2.21 23.18 8.66
CA ASP A 375 2.09 21.74 8.90
C ASP A 375 3.01 20.93 7.98
N ILE A 376 3.10 21.34 6.72
CA ILE A 376 3.99 20.73 5.72
C ILE A 376 5.46 20.93 6.11
N SER A 377 5.83 22.13 6.53
CA SER A 377 7.21 22.42 6.97
C SER A 377 7.62 21.59 8.17
N ASN A 378 6.72 21.41 9.15
CA ASN A 378 6.95 20.53 10.28
C ASN A 378 6.99 19.05 9.86
N TYR A 379 6.16 18.65 8.91
CA TYR A 379 6.14 17.28 8.41
C TYR A 379 7.48 16.89 7.76
N ILE A 380 8.11 17.78 6.97
CA ILE A 380 9.39 17.52 6.28
C ILE A 380 10.55 17.23 7.25
N LEU A 381 10.40 17.54 8.54
CA LEU A 381 11.40 17.22 9.56
C LEU A 381 11.42 15.73 9.93
N PHE A 382 10.35 15.00 9.57
CA PHE A 382 10.19 13.56 9.74
C PHE A 382 10.33 12.87 8.39
#